data_AF-A0A7J4EN69-F1
#
_entry.id   AF-A0A7J4EN69-F1
#
_cell.length_a   1.000
_cell.length_b   1.000
_cell.length_c   1.000
_cell.angle_alpha   90.00
_cell.angle_beta   90.00
_cell.angle_gamma   90.00
#
_symmetry.space_group_name_H-M   'P 1'
#
loop_
_entity.id
_entity.type
_entity.pdbx_description
1 polymer ?
#
loop_
_entity_poly.entity_id
_entity_poly.type
_entity_poly.pdbx_seq_one_letter_code
_entity_poly.pdbx_strand_id
1 'polypeptide(L)'
;MKLVLKNIGGLKDKHEFEFKKGINRITAPNAAGKTSLVRGIQCLISSDAALLAKTLNIDSNSGYIKLDGYVRNLERISNSKVEAVPIEDYTFIDKNSNWRHADKIVFFTPESLVVEEIGQDIFRVGRYIEKISDAELLRGDIYRKEQRLLEKKSELNQYINNLKSAQELEGEIDNFKGELEKLIEEEHKLEKEVDEESGSELTVIGGDLDNIKREIRD
;
A
#
# COMPACT_ATOMS: atom_id res chain seq x y z
N MET A 1 28.85 10.97 17.94
CA MET A 1 27.47 11.48 17.84
C MET A 1 27.42 12.83 18.55
N LYS A 2 26.93 13.88 17.88
CA LYS A 2 26.99 15.25 18.41
C LYS A 2 25.61 15.73 18.85
N LEU A 3 25.51 16.20 20.09
CA LEU A 3 24.32 16.82 20.67
C LEU A 3 24.54 18.33 20.81
N VAL A 4 23.59 19.11 20.33
CA VAL A 4 23.54 20.56 20.51
C VAL A 4 22.27 20.89 21.28
N LEU A 5 22.41 21.60 22.40
CA LEU A 5 21.30 22.07 23.22
C LEU A 5 21.37 23.60 23.29
N LYS A 6 20.23 24.26 23.18
CA LYS A 6 20.09 25.70 23.43
C LYS A 6 18.90 25.94 24.34
N ASN A 7 19.14 26.64 25.45
CA ASN A 7 18.10 27.04 26.41
C ASN A 7 17.30 25.86 26.99
N ILE A 8 18.00 24.78 27.37
CA ILE A 8 17.38 23.55 27.87
C ILE A 8 17.67 23.40 29.37
N GLY A 9 16.62 23.42 30.20
CA GLY A 9 16.70 23.28 31.65
C GLY A 9 17.68 24.28 32.26
N GLY A 10 18.74 23.81 32.92
CA GLY A 10 19.79 24.66 33.47
C GLY A 10 20.87 25.11 32.48
N LEU A 11 20.87 24.56 31.25
CA LEU A 11 21.84 24.88 30.20
C LEU A 11 21.33 26.07 29.37
N LYS A 12 21.68 27.28 29.81
CA LYS A 12 21.42 28.55 29.11
C LYS A 12 22.39 28.70 27.93
N ASP A 13 21.92 29.29 26.83
CA ASP A 13 22.69 29.43 25.59
C ASP A 13 23.06 28.08 24.95
N LYS A 14 23.93 28.12 23.94
CA LYS A 14 24.29 26.97 23.12
C LYS A 14 25.38 26.13 23.79
N HIS A 15 25.09 24.85 24.03
CA HIS A 15 26.01 23.84 24.53
C HIS A 15 26.15 22.72 23.51
N GLU A 16 27.37 22.22 23.34
CA GLU A 16 27.66 21.10 22.44
C GLU A 16 28.33 19.95 23.21
N PHE A 17 27.84 18.75 23.00
CA PHE A 17 28.36 17.53 23.61
C PHE A 17 28.68 16.51 22.53
N GLU A 18 29.75 15.75 22.74
CA GLU A 18 30.16 14.68 21.84
C GLU A 18 30.09 13.33 22.57
N PHE A 19 29.27 12.43 22.06
CA PHE A 19 29.15 11.07 22.54
C PHE A 19 29.99 10.11 21.69
N LYS A 20 30.71 9.23 22.38
CA LYS A 20 31.45 8.12 21.77
C LYS A 20 30.56 6.89 21.70
N LYS A 21 30.89 5.94 20.82
CA LYS A 21 30.23 4.63 20.82
C LYS A 21 30.52 3.89 22.14
N GLY A 22 29.56 3.10 22.62
CA GLY A 22 29.66 2.38 23.89
C GLY A 22 29.10 3.17 25.07
N ILE A 23 29.65 2.94 26.27
CA ILE A 23 29.16 3.53 27.52
C ILE A 23 29.74 4.94 27.68
N ASN A 24 28.85 5.93 27.81
CA ASN A 24 29.24 7.31 28.11
C ASN A 24 28.86 7.64 29.57
N ARG A 25 29.87 7.91 30.41
CA ARG A 25 29.65 8.31 31.81
C ARG A 25 29.63 9.84 31.92
N ILE A 26 28.48 10.41 32.26
CA ILE A 26 28.33 11.85 32.48
C ILE A 26 28.51 12.14 33.97
N THR A 27 29.62 12.80 34.32
CA THR A 27 29.93 13.17 35.71
C THR A 27 29.96 14.69 35.83
N ALA A 28 29.15 15.24 36.73
CA ALA A 28 29.13 16.67 37.02
C ALA A 28 28.57 16.90 38.44
N PRO A 29 28.77 18.08 39.07
CA PRO A 29 28.13 18.44 40.33
C PRO A 29 26.58 18.41 40.25
N ASN A 30 25.92 18.47 41.40
CA ASN A 30 24.47 18.64 41.45
C ASN A 30 24.06 19.96 40.76
N ALA A 31 22.90 19.96 40.12
CA ALA A 31 22.38 21.09 39.33
C ALA A 31 23.23 21.55 38.11
N ALA A 32 24.34 20.88 37.78
CA ALA A 32 25.19 21.24 36.64
C ALA A 32 24.60 20.90 35.24
N GLY A 33 23.29 20.60 35.15
CA GLY A 33 22.63 20.34 33.87
C GLY A 33 22.63 18.89 33.38
N LYS A 34 23.04 17.91 34.20
CA LYS A 34 22.97 16.47 33.85
C LYS A 34 21.55 16.06 33.42
N THR A 35 20.54 16.42 34.21
CA THR A 35 19.13 16.16 33.91
C THR A 35 18.68 16.91 32.66
N SER A 36 19.19 18.13 32.43
CA SER A 36 18.86 18.92 31.24
C SER A 36 19.38 18.27 29.97
N LEU A 37 20.58 17.68 30.00
CA LEU A 37 21.12 16.91 28.89
C LEU A 37 20.24 15.69 28.56
N VAL A 38 19.87 14.92 29.57
CA VAL A 38 18.99 13.74 29.41
C VAL A 38 17.61 14.14 28.89
N ARG A 39 17.00 15.20 29.45
CA ARG A 39 15.70 15.72 29.00
C ARG A 39 15.74 16.25 27.57
N GLY A 40 16.83 16.89 27.17
CA GLY A 40 17.02 17.34 25.80
C GLY A 40 16.90 16.18 24.81
N ILE A 41 17.59 15.07 25.09
CA ILE A 41 17.48 13.86 24.27
C ILE A 41 16.05 13.27 24.36
N GLN A 42 15.45 13.27 25.55
CA GLN A 42 14.08 12.77 25.77
C GLN A 42 13.02 13.54 24.94
N CYS A 43 13.21 14.83 24.69
CA CYS A 43 12.31 15.62 23.84
C CYS A 43 12.37 15.25 22.34
N LEU A 44 13.41 14.56 21.90
CA LEU A 44 13.48 14.04 20.52
C LEU A 44 12.67 12.75 20.35
N ILE A 45 12.29 12.09 21.45
CA ILE A 45 11.53 10.83 21.44
C ILE A 45 10.11 10.97 22.00
N SER A 46 9.71 12.16 22.45
CA SER A 46 8.39 12.37 23.08
C SER A 46 7.80 13.73 22.73
N SER A 47 6.48 13.73 22.52
CA SER A 47 5.66 14.93 22.32
C SER A 47 4.81 15.28 23.55
N ASP A 48 5.10 14.70 24.72
CA ASP A 48 4.40 15.03 25.95
C ASP A 48 4.61 16.49 26.35
N ALA A 49 3.53 17.28 26.36
CA ALA A 49 3.55 18.70 26.70
C ALA A 49 4.12 18.97 28.10
N ALA A 50 3.88 18.08 29.08
CA ALA A 50 4.42 18.24 30.42
C ALA A 50 5.96 18.09 30.44
N LEU A 51 6.49 17.14 29.68
CA LEU A 51 7.93 17.00 29.46
C LEU A 51 8.52 18.22 28.75
N LEU A 52 7.88 18.73 27.69
CA LEU A 52 8.36 19.92 26.96
C LEU A 52 8.46 21.14 27.88
N ALA A 53 7.42 21.38 28.69
CA ALA A 53 7.39 22.48 29.66
C ALA A 53 8.48 22.36 30.74
N LYS A 54 8.78 21.15 31.20
CA LYS A 54 9.87 20.87 32.16
C LYS A 54 11.27 20.93 31.53
N THR A 55 11.36 20.96 30.20
CA THR A 55 12.63 20.87 29.46
C THR A 55 13.11 22.23 28.98
N LEU A 56 12.21 23.11 28.54
CA LEU A 56 12.58 24.48 28.17
C LEU A 56 13.04 25.27 29.41
N ASN A 57 14.12 26.03 29.29
CA ASN A 57 14.58 26.93 30.35
C ASN A 57 13.49 27.94 30.74
N ILE A 58 13.31 28.19 32.05
CA ILE A 58 12.23 29.04 32.57
C ILE A 58 12.31 30.50 32.12
N ASP A 59 13.53 30.99 31.89
CA ASP A 59 13.80 32.38 31.47
C ASP A 59 13.84 32.52 29.94
N SER A 60 13.55 31.45 29.19
CA SER A 60 13.65 31.42 27.73
C SER A 60 12.29 31.20 27.07
N ASN A 61 12.07 31.92 25.98
CA ASN A 61 10.87 31.77 25.13
C ASN A 61 11.04 30.69 24.06
N SER A 62 12.27 30.34 23.71
CA SER A 62 12.57 29.32 22.71
C SER A 62 13.77 28.46 23.10
N GLY A 63 13.74 27.21 22.65
CA GLY A 63 14.76 26.20 22.89
C GLY A 63 15.02 25.38 21.64
N TYR A 64 16.23 24.83 21.55
CA TYR A 64 16.67 24.06 20.39
C TYR A 64 17.45 22.82 20.83
N ILE A 65 17.15 21.71 20.19
CA ILE A 65 17.82 20.43 20.43
C ILE A 65 18.17 19.85 19.06
N LYS A 66 19.42 19.43 18.89
CA LYS A 66 19.87 18.67 17.73
C LYS A 66 20.72 17.50 18.15
N LEU A 67 20.40 16.30 17.67
CA LEU A 67 21.19 15.10 17.85
C LEU A 67 21.31 14.38 16.52
N ASP A 68 22.53 14.34 15.94
CA ASP A 68 22.83 13.50 14.77
C ASP A 68 21.86 13.63 13.58
N GLY A 69 21.35 14.84 13.34
CA GLY A 69 20.39 15.13 12.26
C GLY A 69 18.94 15.23 12.72
N TYR A 70 18.59 14.67 13.87
CA TYR A 70 17.30 14.91 14.53
C TYR A 70 17.28 16.28 15.17
N VAL A 71 16.16 17.00 15.01
CA VAL A 71 15.98 18.38 15.44
C VAL A 71 14.64 18.51 16.15
N ARG A 72 14.65 19.25 17.27
CA ARG A 72 13.46 19.68 17.99
C ARG A 72 13.59 21.15 18.37
N ASN A 73 12.58 21.92 18.02
CA ASN A 73 12.40 23.31 18.42
C ASN A 73 11.27 23.40 19.45
N LEU A 74 11.53 24.11 20.53
CA LEU A 74 10.56 24.36 21.60
C LEU A 74 10.19 25.84 21.61
N GLU A 75 8.90 26.14 21.74
CA GLU A 75 8.39 27.50 21.87
C GLU A 75 7.44 27.62 23.05
N ARG A 76 7.63 28.68 23.84
CA ARG A 76 6.79 29.01 24.98
C ARG A 76 5.57 29.79 24.49
N ILE A 77 4.40 29.17 24.60
CA ILE A 77 3.12 29.81 24.29
C ILE A 77 2.60 30.61 25.50
N SER A 78 2.85 30.09 26.71
CA SER A 78 2.51 30.77 27.97
C SER A 78 3.43 30.34 29.11
N ASN A 79 3.29 30.96 30.29
CA ASN A 79 4.14 30.65 31.45
C ASN A 79 4.20 29.16 31.81
N SER A 80 3.11 28.40 31.58
CA SER A 80 3.02 26.97 31.89
C SER A 80 2.97 26.06 30.66
N LYS A 81 2.89 26.62 29.44
CA LYS A 81 2.69 25.85 28.21
C LYS A 81 3.84 26.05 27.24
N VAL A 82 4.47 24.94 26.87
CA VAL A 82 5.52 24.87 25.85
C VAL A 82 5.07 23.87 24.80
N GLU A 83 5.19 24.25 23.55
CA GLU A 83 4.88 23.42 22.40
C GLU A 83 6.12 23.19 21.54
N ALA A 84 6.05 22.16 20.70
CA ALA A 84 7.07 21.91 19.70
C ALA A 84 6.67 22.56 18.38
N VAL A 85 7.64 23.08 17.62
CA VAL A 85 7.40 23.78 16.35
C VAL A 85 7.51 22.78 15.19
N PRO A 86 6.40 22.24 14.64
CA PRO A 86 6.45 21.02 13.82
C PRO A 86 7.11 21.20 12.45
N ILE A 87 7.12 22.42 11.91
CA ILE A 87 7.57 22.71 10.54
C ILE A 87 9.08 22.48 10.38
N GLU A 88 9.84 22.69 11.45
CA GLU A 88 11.30 22.56 11.46
C GLU A 88 11.80 21.33 12.23
N ASP A 89 10.87 20.55 12.78
CA ASP A 89 11.17 19.39 13.59
C ASP A 89 11.39 18.14 12.72
N TYR A 90 12.41 17.36 13.09
CA TYR A 90 12.63 16.02 12.58
C TYR A 90 13.03 15.14 13.75
N THR A 91 12.11 14.34 14.26
CA THR A 91 12.24 13.66 15.55
C THR A 91 12.31 12.14 15.40
N PHE A 92 12.69 11.44 16.48
CA PHE A 92 12.76 9.99 16.42
C PHE A 92 11.40 9.34 16.23
N ILE A 93 10.32 9.97 16.71
CA ILE A 93 8.93 9.46 16.64
C ILE A 93 8.22 9.74 15.31
N ASP A 94 8.88 10.39 14.36
CA ASP A 94 8.29 10.64 13.05
C ASP A 94 8.00 9.32 12.33
N LYS A 95 6.88 9.23 11.60
CA LYS A 95 6.40 7.97 10.98
C LYS A 95 7.44 7.26 10.10
N ASN A 96 8.30 8.05 9.44
CA ASN A 96 9.34 7.58 8.52
C ASN A 96 10.70 7.38 9.19
N SER A 97 10.82 7.62 10.50
CA SER A 97 12.04 7.41 11.26
C SER A 97 12.24 5.92 11.56
N ASN A 98 13.47 5.43 11.37
CA ASN A 98 13.87 4.08 11.80
C ASN A 98 13.78 3.89 13.32
N TRP A 99 13.64 4.99 14.07
CA TRP A 99 13.58 5.03 15.52
C TRP A 99 12.19 5.40 16.05
N ARG A 100 11.12 5.18 15.25
CA ARG A 100 9.74 5.57 15.61
C ARG A 100 9.21 5.02 16.93
N HIS A 101 9.81 3.94 17.44
CA HIS A 101 9.50 3.33 18.74
C HIS A 101 10.57 3.60 19.80
N ALA A 102 11.42 4.62 19.61
CA ALA A 102 12.49 4.95 20.54
C ALA A 102 11.97 5.34 21.93
N ASP A 103 10.75 5.88 22.02
CA ASP A 103 10.03 6.12 23.26
C ASP A 103 9.87 4.86 24.12
N LYS A 104 9.77 3.69 23.48
CA LYS A 104 9.59 2.39 24.15
C LYS A 104 10.91 1.69 24.44
N ILE A 105 12.02 2.09 23.83
CA ILE A 105 13.28 1.31 23.79
C ILE A 105 14.46 2.06 24.45
N VAL A 106 14.49 3.39 24.34
CA VAL A 106 15.71 4.17 24.63
C VAL A 106 15.73 4.72 26.05
N PHE A 107 14.56 5.02 26.64
CA PHE A 107 14.47 5.63 27.97
C PHE A 107 13.66 4.76 28.93
N PHE A 108 14.35 4.19 29.91
CA PHE A 108 13.75 3.48 31.03
C PHE A 108 13.82 4.38 32.26
N THR A 109 12.87 5.32 32.37
CA THR A 109 12.68 6.08 33.60
C THR A 109 11.71 5.32 34.51
N PRO A 110 11.67 5.61 35.82
CA PRO A 110 10.67 5.01 36.73
C PRO A 110 9.23 5.18 36.24
N GLU A 111 8.94 6.25 35.49
CA GLU A 111 7.63 6.55 34.89
C GLU A 111 7.42 5.89 33.51
N SER A 112 8.40 5.14 33.01
CA SER A 112 8.22 4.42 31.74
C SER A 112 7.38 3.18 31.96
N LEU A 113 6.40 2.96 31.07
CA LEU A 113 5.48 1.81 31.13
C LEU A 113 6.24 0.47 31.28
N VAL A 114 7.38 0.32 30.61
CA VAL A 114 8.19 -0.90 30.69
C VAL A 114 8.72 -1.13 32.10
N VAL A 115 9.23 -0.08 32.76
CA VAL A 115 9.74 -0.17 34.13
C VAL A 115 8.61 -0.43 35.11
N GLU A 116 7.45 0.19 34.92
CA GLU A 116 6.24 -0.07 35.72
C GLU A 116 5.78 -1.53 35.59
N GLU A 117 5.69 -2.05 34.36
CA GLU A 117 5.29 -3.44 34.09
C GLU A 117 6.28 -4.46 34.69
N ILE A 118 7.59 -4.16 34.67
CA ILE A 118 8.61 -4.99 35.31
C ILE A 118 8.44 -4.95 36.83
N GLY A 119 8.21 -3.76 37.40
CA GLY A 119 8.01 -3.60 38.84
C GLY A 119 6.76 -4.30 39.38
N GLN A 120 5.76 -4.49 38.53
CA GLN A 120 4.51 -5.20 38.83
C GLN A 120 4.56 -6.70 38.47
N ASP A 121 5.69 -7.22 37.98
CA ASP A 121 5.84 -8.61 37.52
C ASP A 121 4.83 -9.05 36.44
N ILE A 122 4.36 -8.10 35.62
CA ILE A 122 3.44 -8.34 34.49
C ILE A 122 4.12 -8.24 33.13
N PHE A 123 5.36 -7.76 33.10
CA PHE A 123 6.13 -7.56 31.88
C PHE A 123 6.33 -8.88 31.12
N ARG A 124 5.93 -8.88 29.84
CA ARG A 124 6.15 -10.02 28.94
C ARG A 124 7.00 -9.60 27.76
N VAL A 125 8.24 -10.11 27.72
CA VAL A 125 9.23 -9.86 26.67
C VAL A 125 8.63 -10.07 25.27
N GLY A 126 7.91 -11.17 25.05
CA GLY A 126 7.29 -11.47 23.75
C GLY A 126 6.32 -10.38 23.28
N ARG A 127 5.40 -9.94 24.16
CA ARG A 127 4.45 -8.85 23.85
C ARG A 127 5.15 -7.52 23.61
N TYR A 128 6.19 -7.23 24.39
CA TYR A 128 6.99 -6.03 24.20
C TYR A 128 7.69 -6.02 22.84
N ILE A 129 8.33 -7.13 22.44
CA ILE A 129 8.98 -7.27 21.14
C ILE A 129 7.95 -7.13 19.99
N GLU A 130 6.79 -7.77 20.09
CA GLU A 130 5.72 -7.62 19.08
C GLU A 130 5.29 -6.15 18.92
N LYS A 131 5.17 -5.41 20.01
CA LYS A 131 4.75 -3.99 20.01
C LYS A 131 5.79 -3.05 19.37
N ILE A 132 7.08 -3.33 19.51
CA ILE A 132 8.16 -2.48 18.95
C ILE A 132 8.59 -2.90 17.54
N SER A 133 8.28 -4.13 17.12
CA SER A 133 8.69 -4.69 15.83
C SER A 133 7.72 -4.41 14.69
N ASP A 134 6.59 -3.74 14.98
CA ASP A 134 5.50 -3.52 14.01
C ASP A 134 4.92 -4.82 13.42
N ALA A 135 5.14 -5.95 14.10
CA ALA A 135 4.70 -7.26 13.64
C ALA A 135 3.18 -7.30 13.40
N GLU A 136 2.39 -6.60 14.22
CA GLU A 136 0.94 -6.51 14.08
C GLU A 136 0.52 -5.76 12.80
N LEU A 137 1.19 -4.65 12.48
CA LEU A 137 0.96 -3.91 11.25
C LEU A 137 1.28 -4.78 10.02
N LEU A 138 2.41 -5.50 10.07
CA LEU A 138 2.82 -6.41 9.01
C LEU A 138 1.85 -7.57 8.83
N ARG A 139 1.34 -8.16 9.92
CA ARG A 139 0.29 -9.20 9.86
C ARG A 139 -0.97 -8.67 9.17
N GLY A 140 -1.41 -7.46 9.51
CA GLY A 140 -2.54 -6.81 8.87
C GLY A 140 -2.33 -6.50 7.38
N ASP A 141 -1.11 -6.10 7.00
CA ASP A 141 -0.75 -5.91 5.58
C ASP A 141 -0.72 -7.23 4.80
N ILE A 142 -0.17 -8.29 5.40
CA ILE A 142 -0.17 -9.64 4.80
C ILE A 142 -1.60 -10.09 4.56
N TYR A 143 -2.46 -10.03 5.58
CA TYR A 143 -3.86 -10.42 5.46
C TYR A 143 -4.58 -9.64 4.33
N ARG A 144 -4.40 -8.31 4.26
CA ARG A 144 -4.99 -7.50 3.18
C ARG A 144 -4.48 -7.89 1.80
N LYS A 145 -3.19 -8.21 1.67
CA LYS A 145 -2.60 -8.66 0.40
C LYS A 145 -3.10 -10.06 0.02
N GLU A 146 -3.29 -10.95 0.98
CA GLU A 146 -3.87 -12.28 0.76
C GLU A 146 -5.30 -12.22 0.24
N GLN A 147 -6.15 -11.35 0.83
CA GLN A 147 -7.52 -11.14 0.34
C GLN A 147 -7.54 -10.63 -1.10
N ARG A 148 -6.72 -9.62 -1.42
CA ARG A 148 -6.57 -9.13 -2.80
C ARG A 148 -6.07 -10.20 -3.76
N LEU A 149 -5.15 -11.05 -3.32
CA LEU A 149 -4.66 -12.16 -4.12
C LEU A 149 -5.79 -13.16 -4.42
N LEU A 150 -6.65 -13.44 -3.44
CA LEU A 150 -7.79 -14.33 -3.59
C LEU A 150 -8.83 -13.78 -4.57
N GLU A 151 -9.16 -12.49 -4.46
CA GLU A 151 -10.01 -11.76 -5.41
C GLU A 151 -9.45 -11.85 -6.84
N LYS A 152 -8.16 -11.56 -7.02
CA LYS A 152 -7.51 -11.63 -8.33
C LYS A 152 -7.44 -13.03 -8.92
N LYS A 153 -7.30 -14.06 -8.09
CA LYS A 153 -7.42 -15.46 -8.54
C LYS A 153 -8.84 -15.78 -9.02
N SER A 154 -9.87 -15.28 -8.32
CA SER A 154 -11.25 -15.46 -8.74
C SER A 154 -11.54 -14.77 -10.07
N GLU A 155 -11.10 -13.52 -10.24
CA GLU A 155 -11.20 -12.79 -11.51
C GLU A 155 -10.51 -13.56 -12.64
N LEU A 156 -9.28 -14.04 -12.42
CA LEU A 156 -8.53 -14.81 -13.42
C LEU A 156 -9.27 -16.09 -13.84
N ASN A 157 -9.87 -16.81 -12.88
CA ASN A 157 -10.66 -17.99 -13.19
C ASN A 157 -11.91 -17.67 -14.03
N GLN A 158 -12.57 -16.54 -13.79
CA GLN A 158 -13.66 -16.08 -14.64
C GLN A 158 -13.18 -15.80 -16.07
N TYR A 159 -12.05 -15.13 -16.24
CA TYR A 159 -11.46 -14.90 -17.57
C TYR A 159 -11.13 -16.20 -18.30
N ILE A 160 -10.56 -17.19 -17.60
CA ILE A 160 -10.27 -18.52 -18.17
C ILE A 160 -11.55 -19.21 -18.65
N ASN A 161 -12.62 -19.17 -17.84
CA ASN A 161 -13.89 -19.78 -18.22
C ASN A 161 -14.50 -19.08 -19.43
N ASN A 162 -14.49 -17.75 -19.46
CA ASN A 162 -14.98 -16.98 -20.61
C ASN A 162 -14.19 -17.30 -21.89
N LEU A 163 -12.88 -17.46 -21.80
CA LEU A 163 -12.04 -17.87 -22.93
C LEU A 163 -12.40 -19.27 -23.44
N LYS A 164 -12.65 -20.23 -22.55
CA LYS A 164 -13.10 -21.56 -22.96
C LYS A 164 -14.43 -21.52 -23.69
N SER A 165 -15.41 -20.79 -23.15
CA SER A 165 -16.71 -20.62 -23.81
C SER A 165 -16.58 -19.92 -25.17
N ALA A 166 -15.68 -18.94 -25.29
CA ALA A 166 -15.40 -18.31 -26.59
C ALA A 166 -14.81 -19.30 -27.61
N GLN A 167 -13.89 -20.18 -27.18
CA GLN A 167 -13.34 -21.23 -28.04
C GLN A 167 -14.38 -22.28 -28.45
N GLU A 168 -15.30 -22.64 -27.56
CA GLU A 168 -16.43 -23.53 -27.88
C GLU A 168 -17.33 -22.90 -28.94
N LEU A 169 -17.70 -21.62 -28.77
CA LEU A 169 -18.48 -20.88 -29.77
C LEU A 169 -17.76 -20.75 -31.10
N GLU A 170 -16.45 -20.57 -31.10
CA GLU A 170 -15.65 -20.52 -32.33
C GLU A 170 -15.71 -21.85 -33.09
N GLY A 171 -15.63 -22.98 -32.38
CA GLY A 171 -15.84 -24.31 -32.96
C GLY A 171 -17.26 -24.53 -33.50
N GLU A 172 -18.29 -24.02 -32.82
CA GLU A 172 -19.67 -24.06 -33.33
C GLU A 172 -19.84 -23.22 -34.60
N ILE A 173 -19.25 -22.03 -34.65
CA ILE A 173 -19.27 -21.17 -35.84
C ILE A 173 -18.62 -21.89 -37.03
N ASP A 174 -17.50 -22.57 -36.83
CA ASP A 174 -16.84 -23.30 -37.91
C ASP A 174 -17.63 -24.52 -38.38
N ASN A 175 -18.34 -25.22 -37.48
CA ASN A 175 -19.30 -26.25 -37.87
C ASN A 175 -20.44 -25.67 -38.71
N PHE A 176 -21.05 -24.56 -38.28
CA PHE A 176 -22.13 -23.93 -39.04
C PHE A 176 -21.69 -23.43 -40.40
N LYS A 177 -20.45 -22.92 -40.55
CA LYS A 177 -19.90 -22.57 -41.87
C LYS A 177 -19.80 -23.79 -42.78
N GLY A 178 -19.31 -24.93 -42.27
CA GLY A 178 -19.22 -26.16 -43.04
C GLY A 178 -20.59 -26.71 -43.46
N GLU A 179 -21.62 -26.56 -42.61
CA GLU A 179 -23.00 -26.90 -42.97
C GLU A 179 -23.58 -25.95 -44.03
N LEU A 180 -23.32 -24.65 -43.91
CA LEU A 180 -23.70 -23.64 -44.90
C LEU A 180 -23.08 -23.93 -46.27
N GLU A 181 -21.81 -24.27 -46.33
CA GLU A 181 -21.13 -24.64 -47.58
C GLU A 181 -21.79 -25.85 -48.26
N LYS A 182 -22.17 -26.87 -47.49
CA LYS A 182 -22.89 -28.04 -48.02
C LYS A 182 -24.28 -27.68 -48.56
N LEU A 183 -25.03 -26.88 -47.82
CA LEU A 183 -26.36 -26.43 -48.26
C LEU A 183 -26.27 -25.60 -49.54
N ILE A 184 -25.25 -24.74 -49.67
CA ILE A 184 -24.99 -23.98 -50.89
C ILE A 184 -24.67 -24.92 -52.06
N GLU A 185 -23.86 -25.96 -51.85
CA GLU A 185 -23.58 -26.97 -52.90
C GLU A 185 -24.84 -27.75 -53.31
N GLU A 186 -25.71 -28.09 -52.36
CA GLU A 186 -26.98 -28.77 -52.61
C GLU A 186 -27.97 -27.88 -53.37
N GLU A 187 -28.10 -26.61 -52.98
CA GLU A 187 -28.90 -25.61 -53.69
C GLU A 187 -28.43 -25.48 -55.14
N HIS A 188 -27.11 -25.37 -55.36
CA HIS A 188 -26.56 -25.27 -56.72
C HIS A 188 -26.80 -26.52 -57.58
N LYS A 189 -26.88 -27.71 -56.98
CA LYS A 189 -27.23 -28.95 -57.70
C LYS A 189 -28.71 -28.96 -58.07
N LEU A 190 -29.57 -28.60 -57.13
CA LEU A 190 -31.01 -28.53 -57.36
C LEU A 190 -31.36 -27.48 -58.41
N GLU A 191 -30.71 -26.31 -58.40
CA GLU A 191 -30.87 -25.30 -59.45
C GLU A 191 -30.53 -25.87 -60.83
N LYS A 192 -29.43 -26.61 -60.95
CA LYS A 192 -29.08 -27.28 -62.22
C LYS A 192 -30.11 -28.32 -62.65
N GLU A 193 -30.61 -29.13 -61.73
CA GLU A 193 -31.65 -30.11 -62.02
C GLU A 193 -32.95 -29.45 -62.51
N VAL A 194 -33.35 -28.34 -61.87
CA VAL A 194 -34.52 -27.55 -62.28
C VAL A 194 -34.31 -26.92 -63.66
N ASP A 195 -33.13 -26.37 -63.95
CA ASP A 195 -32.81 -25.82 -65.27
C ASP A 195 -32.81 -26.90 -66.37
N GLU A 196 -32.34 -28.10 -66.07
CA GLU A 196 -32.35 -29.26 -66.98
C GLU A 196 -33.78 -29.76 -67.24
N GLU A 197 -34.62 -29.89 -66.21
CA GLU A 197 -36.04 -30.25 -66.37
C GLU A 197 -36.81 -29.18 -67.16
N SER A 198 -36.62 -27.90 -66.85
CA SER A 198 -37.29 -26.78 -67.52
C SER A 198 -36.90 -26.67 -69.00
N GLY A 199 -35.63 -26.94 -69.33
CA GLY A 199 -35.14 -27.01 -70.72
C GLY A 199 -35.70 -28.21 -71.48
N SER A 200 -35.91 -29.34 -70.79
CA SER A 200 -36.50 -30.55 -71.37
C SER A 200 -38.01 -30.39 -71.67
N GLU A 201 -38.77 -29.74 -70.78
CA GLU A 201 -40.20 -29.46 -71.02
C GLU A 201 -40.39 -28.47 -72.18
N LEU A 202 -39.55 -27.44 -72.29
CA LEU A 202 -39.62 -26.48 -73.41
C LEU A 202 -39.30 -27.13 -74.77
N THR A 203 -38.43 -28.13 -74.81
CA THR A 203 -38.11 -28.86 -76.04
C THR A 203 -39.23 -29.83 -76.44
N VAL A 204 -39.89 -30.48 -75.47
CA VAL A 204 -41.08 -31.30 -75.72
C VAL A 204 -42.24 -30.45 -76.22
N ILE A 205 -42.54 -29.33 -75.56
CA ILE A 205 -43.62 -28.40 -75.96
C ILE A 205 -43.32 -27.78 -77.34
N GLY A 206 -42.06 -27.45 -77.63
CA GLY A 206 -41.64 -26.96 -78.95
C GLY A 206 -41.84 -28.00 -80.06
N GLY A 207 -41.52 -29.27 -79.79
CA GLY A 207 -41.75 -30.38 -80.72
C GLY A 207 -43.24 -30.64 -80.98
N ASP A 208 -44.06 -30.57 -79.94
CA ASP A 208 -45.51 -30.72 -80.06
C ASP A 208 -46.15 -29.56 -80.84
N LEU A 209 -45.69 -28.32 -80.61
CA LEU A 209 -46.12 -27.15 -81.37
C LEU A 209 -45.73 -27.24 -82.86
N ASP A 210 -44.54 -27.77 -83.17
CA ASP A 210 -44.10 -27.96 -84.56
C ASP A 210 -44.87 -29.08 -85.27
N ASN A 211 -45.27 -30.13 -84.55
CA ASN A 211 -46.16 -31.17 -85.07
C ASN A 211 -47.57 -30.62 -85.33
N ILE A 212 -48.16 -29.89 -84.39
CA ILE A 212 -49.48 -29.25 -84.56
C ILE A 212 -49.46 -28.25 -85.72
N LYS A 213 -48.37 -27.47 -85.89
CA LYS A 213 -48.22 -26.56 -87.03
C LYS A 213 -48.13 -27.27 -88.38
N ARG A 214 -47.63 -28.51 -88.44
CA ARG A 214 -47.66 -29.32 -89.66
C ARG A 214 -49.06 -29.83 -89.95
N GLU A 215 -49.78 -30.31 -88.95
CA GLU A 215 -51.17 -30.79 -89.12
C GLU A 215 -52.16 -29.70 -89.55
N ILE A 216 -51.94 -28.44 -89.18
CA ILE A 216 -52.79 -27.32 -89.60
C ILE A 216 -52.49 -26.86 -91.05
N ARG A 217 -51.36 -27.28 -91.64
CA ARG A 217 -50.90 -26.85 -92.97
C ARG A 217 -51.29 -27.78 -94.12
N ASP A 218 -51.78 -28.98 -93.80
CA ASP A 218 -52.38 -29.95 -94.73
C ASP A 218 -53.92 -29.83 -94.73
#